data_AF-A0A969W4K4-F1
#
_entry.id   AF-A0A969W4K4-F1
#
_cell.length_a   1.000
_cell.length_b   1.000
_cell.length_c   1.000
_cell.angle_alpha   90.00
_cell.angle_beta   90.00
_cell.angle_gamma   90.00
#
_symmetry.space_group_name_H-M   'P 1'
#
loop_
_entity.id
_entity.type
_entity.pdbx_description
1 polymer ?
#
loop_
_entity_poly.entity_id
_entity_poly.type
_entity_poly.pdbx_seq_one_letter_code
_entity_poly.pdbx_strand_id
1 'polypeptide(L)'
;AAQQKKLLGFFDKGVILLAVYISFSGAVVSGALLQLHGTIWAALVLALALLLLFAFAGAMLLGGLLRLGQADRVSLIFAGAHKSIATGAPMAAILFGDQAGLIILPAIAYHMAQLLISAPLASRLASKAAH
;
A
#
# COMPACT_ATOMS: atom_id res chain seq x y z
N ALA A 1 -23.55 19.49 -8.84
CA ALA A 1 -22.11 19.35 -8.51
C ALA A 1 -21.78 18.09 -7.68
N ALA A 2 -22.48 17.81 -6.56
CA ALA A 2 -22.17 16.65 -5.70
C ALA A 2 -22.40 15.27 -6.37
N GLN A 3 -23.44 15.14 -7.19
CA GLN A 3 -23.75 13.89 -7.91
C GLN A 3 -22.68 13.54 -8.96
N GLN A 4 -22.14 14.55 -9.66
CA GLN A 4 -21.05 14.35 -10.63
C GLN A 4 -19.74 13.91 -9.95
N LYS A 5 -19.40 14.47 -8.78
CA LYS A 5 -18.24 14.00 -8.00
C LYS A 5 -18.36 12.53 -7.58
N LYS A 6 -19.56 12.08 -7.22
CA LYS A 6 -19.81 10.68 -6.83
C LYS A 6 -19.69 9.72 -8.03
N LEU A 7 -20.20 10.12 -9.19
CA LEU A 7 -20.04 9.37 -10.44
C LEU A 7 -18.57 9.30 -10.87
N LEU A 8 -17.86 10.42 -10.83
CA LEU A 8 -16.44 10.49 -11.20
C LEU A 8 -15.59 9.58 -10.30
N GLY A 9 -15.82 9.62 -8.98
CA GLY A 9 -15.11 8.76 -8.03
C GLY A 9 -15.41 7.28 -8.21
N PHE A 10 -16.61 6.90 -8.68
CA PHE A 10 -16.93 5.52 -9.01
C PHE A 10 -16.22 5.07 -10.29
N PHE A 11 -16.20 5.94 -11.30
CA PHE A 11 -15.52 5.67 -12.57
C PHE A 11 -14.00 5.52 -12.38
N ASP A 12 -13.38 6.42 -11.61
CA ASP A 12 -11.93 6.37 -11.30
C ASP A 12 -11.54 5.06 -10.62
N LYS A 13 -12.30 4.65 -9.59
CA LYS A 13 -12.10 3.34 -8.92
C LYS A 13 -12.33 2.16 -9.86
N GLY A 14 -13.32 2.26 -10.77
CA GLY A 14 -13.59 1.25 -11.79
C GLY A 14 -12.42 1.06 -12.76
N VAL A 15 -11.81 2.17 -13.21
CA VAL A 15 -10.62 2.14 -14.06
C VAL A 15 -9.43 1.52 -13.33
N ILE A 16 -9.19 1.89 -12.07
CA ILE A 16 -8.12 1.28 -11.25
C ILE A 16 -8.35 -0.23 -11.10
N LEU A 17 -9.58 -0.65 -10.76
CA LEU A 17 -9.96 -2.06 -10.65
C LEU A 17 -9.70 -2.82 -11.95
N LEU A 18 -10.08 -2.25 -13.09
CA LEU A 18 -9.88 -2.87 -14.40
C LEU A 18 -8.38 -2.99 -14.75
N ALA A 19 -7.59 -1.95 -14.49
CA ALA A 19 -6.14 -1.97 -14.71
C ALA A 19 -5.43 -3.04 -13.86
N VAL A 20 -5.81 -3.16 -12.58
CA VAL A 20 -5.31 -4.21 -11.69
C VAL A 20 -5.73 -5.59 -12.20
N TYR A 21 -7.00 -5.75 -12.61
CA TYR A 21 -7.52 -7.01 -13.14
C TYR A 21 -6.78 -7.46 -14.40
N ILE A 22 -6.59 -6.57 -15.38
CA ILE A 22 -5.87 -6.89 -16.63
C ILE A 22 -4.44 -7.33 -16.31
N SER A 23 -3.74 -6.56 -15.48
CA SER A 23 -2.36 -6.85 -15.11
C SER A 23 -2.23 -8.19 -14.38
N PHE A 24 -3.07 -8.42 -13.35
CA PHE A 24 -3.05 -9.64 -12.56
C PHE A 24 -3.49 -10.87 -13.36
N SER A 25 -4.52 -10.74 -14.20
CA SER A 25 -4.97 -11.81 -15.09
C SER A 25 -3.86 -12.25 -16.05
N GLY A 26 -3.08 -11.31 -16.61
CA GLY A 26 -1.90 -11.64 -17.40
C GLY A 26 -0.86 -12.47 -16.65
N ALA A 27 -0.60 -12.13 -15.38
CA ALA A 27 0.32 -12.91 -14.52
C ALA A 27 -0.22 -14.31 -14.15
N VAL A 28 -1.55 -14.47 -14.03
CA VAL A 28 -2.19 -15.76 -13.76
C VAL A 28 -2.20 -16.64 -15.01
N VAL A 29 -2.59 -16.10 -16.17
CA VAL A 29 -2.66 -16.83 -17.45
C VAL A 29 -1.27 -17.26 -17.91
N SER A 30 -0.24 -16.42 -17.71
CA SER A 30 1.16 -16.79 -18.00
C SER A 30 1.72 -17.85 -17.05
N GLY A 31 0.99 -18.21 -15.98
CA GLY A 31 1.48 -19.12 -14.95
C GLY A 31 2.68 -18.58 -14.16
N ALA A 32 3.01 -17.30 -14.29
CA ALA A 32 4.22 -16.73 -13.74
C ALA A 32 4.26 -16.82 -12.19
N LEU A 33 3.09 -16.74 -11.54
CA LEU A 33 2.93 -16.97 -10.10
C LEU A 33 3.31 -18.40 -9.66
N LEU A 34 3.04 -19.40 -10.52
CA LEU A 34 3.35 -20.80 -10.26
C LEU A 34 4.84 -21.13 -10.49
N GLN A 35 5.54 -20.29 -11.27
CA GLN A 35 6.98 -20.41 -11.52
C GLN A 35 7.83 -19.80 -10.39
N LEU A 36 7.22 -19.14 -9.41
CA LEU A 36 7.92 -18.55 -8.27
C LEU A 36 8.34 -19.63 -7.27
N HIS A 37 9.64 -19.86 -7.16
CA HIS A 37 10.23 -20.72 -6.14
C HIS A 37 10.02 -20.16 -4.73
N GLY A 38 10.01 -21.04 -3.72
CA GLY A 38 9.82 -20.66 -2.31
C GLY A 38 10.85 -19.64 -1.78
N THR A 39 12.06 -19.60 -2.36
CA THR A 39 13.08 -18.60 -2.06
C THR A 39 12.66 -17.18 -2.46
N ILE A 40 11.98 -17.03 -3.60
CA ILE A 40 11.49 -15.72 -4.06
C ILE A 40 10.37 -15.23 -3.16
N TRP A 41 9.47 -16.13 -2.74
CA TRP A 41 8.44 -15.80 -1.76
C TRP A 41 9.03 -15.38 -0.42
N ALA A 42 10.04 -16.09 0.09
CA ALA A 42 10.73 -15.71 1.32
C ALA A 42 11.42 -14.34 1.20
N ALA A 43 12.10 -14.08 0.09
CA ALA A 43 12.73 -12.80 -0.19
C ALA A 43 11.70 -11.66 -0.29
N LEU A 44 10.55 -11.92 -0.92
CA LEU A 44 9.44 -10.97 -1.02
C LEU A 44 8.89 -10.61 0.36
N VAL A 45 8.58 -11.61 1.18
CA VAL A 45 8.07 -11.40 2.54
C VAL A 45 9.08 -10.62 3.39
N LEU A 46 10.37 -10.98 3.30
CA LEU A 46 11.43 -10.27 4.02
C LEU A 46 11.54 -8.81 3.56
N ALA A 47 11.54 -8.56 2.25
CA ALA A 47 11.59 -7.22 1.69
C ALA A 47 10.37 -6.37 2.13
N LEU A 48 9.17 -6.96 2.12
CA LEU A 48 7.95 -6.29 2.58
C LEU A 48 8.02 -5.98 4.08
N ALA A 49 8.47 -6.91 4.91
CA ALA A 49 8.63 -6.70 6.34
C ALA A 49 9.63 -5.57 6.65
N LEU A 50 10.78 -5.57 5.97
CA LEU A 50 11.79 -4.51 6.09
C LEU A 50 11.23 -3.15 5.64
N LEU A 51 10.50 -3.11 4.53
CA LEU A 51 9.91 -1.88 4.01
C LEU A 51 8.84 -1.31 4.95
N LEU A 52 7.98 -2.17 5.51
CA LEU A 52 6.97 -1.77 6.49
C LEU A 52 7.64 -1.27 7.77
N LEU A 53 8.63 -2.01 8.27
CA LEU A 53 9.39 -1.61 9.44
C LEU A 53 10.06 -0.25 9.22
N PHE A 54 10.73 -0.07 8.09
CA PHE A 54 11.36 1.20 7.73
C PHE A 54 10.35 2.34 7.66
N ALA A 55 9.19 2.13 7.02
CA ALA A 55 8.20 3.18 6.85
C ALA A 55 7.56 3.60 8.18
N PHE A 56 7.11 2.64 9.00
CA PHE A 56 6.50 2.94 10.30
C PHE A 56 7.53 3.41 11.33
N ALA A 57 8.66 2.72 11.47
CA ALA A 57 9.71 3.11 12.42
C ALA A 57 10.37 4.43 12.02
N GLY A 58 10.63 4.64 10.73
CA GLY A 58 11.13 5.90 10.21
C GLY A 58 10.21 7.07 10.54
N ALA A 59 8.92 6.94 10.28
CA ALA A 59 7.95 7.99 10.59
C ALA A 59 7.84 8.26 12.11
N MET A 60 7.88 7.22 12.95
CA MET A 60 7.90 7.36 14.42
C MET A 60 9.16 8.07 14.92
N LEU A 61 10.34 7.67 14.41
CA LEU A 61 11.63 8.25 14.78
C LEU A 61 11.74 9.71 14.33
N LEU A 62 11.34 10.01 13.08
CA LEU A 62 11.31 11.38 12.56
C LEU A 62 10.36 12.27 13.38
N GLY A 63 9.17 11.79 13.73
CA GLY A 63 8.26 12.54 14.61
C GLY A 63 8.86 12.76 16.01
N GLY A 64 9.66 11.81 16.48
CA GLY A 64 10.50 11.90 17.67
C GLY A 64 11.52 13.03 17.60
N LEU A 65 12.41 12.94 16.60
CA LEU A 65 13.52 13.86 16.33
C LEU A 65 13.07 15.29 16.10
N LEU A 66 11.98 15.47 15.34
CA LEU A 66 11.41 16.78 15.05
C LEU A 66 10.58 17.35 16.22
N ARG A 67 10.48 16.63 17.34
CA ARG A 67 9.70 17.05 18.54
C ARG A 67 8.26 17.48 18.22
N LEU A 68 7.66 16.84 17.21
CA LEU A 68 6.29 17.12 16.79
C LEU A 68 5.29 16.87 17.94
N GLY A 69 4.23 17.67 17.98
CA GLY A 69 3.08 17.43 18.85
C GLY A 69 2.39 16.09 18.55
N GLN A 70 1.55 15.62 19.47
CA GLN A 70 0.90 14.30 19.34
C GLN A 70 0.09 14.17 18.05
N ALA A 71 -0.71 15.17 17.70
CA ALA A 71 -1.52 15.19 16.48
C ALA A 71 -0.66 15.11 15.20
N ASP A 72 0.45 15.85 15.16
CA ASP A 72 1.35 15.88 14.00
C ASP A 72 2.14 14.59 13.86
N ARG A 73 2.54 13.96 14.98
CA ARG A 73 3.17 12.62 14.97
C ARG A 73 2.24 11.57 14.40
N VAL A 74 0.98 11.56 14.82
CA VAL A 74 -0.02 10.62 14.32
C VAL A 74 -0.22 10.83 12.80
N SER A 75 -0.36 12.08 12.37
CA SER A 75 -0.46 12.43 10.96
C SER A 75 0.76 11.98 10.16
N LEU A 76 1.97 12.18 10.68
CA LEU A 76 3.21 11.75 10.03
C LEU A 76 3.31 10.24 9.89
N ILE A 77 2.92 9.48 10.93
CA ILE A 77 2.95 8.01 10.89
C ILE A 77 2.03 7.49 9.79
N PHE A 78 0.79 7.96 9.75
CA PHE A 78 -0.16 7.48 8.74
C PHE A 78 0.16 8.00 7.34
N ALA A 79 0.51 9.27 7.19
CA ALA A 79 0.87 9.84 5.89
C ALA A 79 2.18 9.26 5.32
N GLY A 80 3.18 8.99 6.18
CA GLY A 80 4.47 8.47 5.78
C GLY A 80 4.47 6.96 5.54
N ALA A 81 3.72 6.19 6.34
CA ALA A 81 3.70 4.74 6.20
C ALA A 81 2.74 4.24 5.12
N HIS A 82 1.64 4.98 4.86
CA HIS A 82 0.65 4.56 3.87
C HIS A 82 1.08 4.86 2.43
N LYS A 83 1.30 3.81 1.65
CA LYS A 83 1.47 3.93 0.20
C LYS A 83 0.14 3.75 -0.53
N SER A 84 -0.08 4.61 -1.53
CA SER A 84 -1.28 4.62 -2.35
C SER A 84 -1.17 3.60 -3.49
N ILE A 85 -1.92 2.52 -3.38
CA ILE A 85 -2.08 1.57 -4.47
C ILE A 85 -2.96 2.13 -5.60
N ALA A 86 -3.88 3.03 -5.26
CA ALA A 86 -4.75 3.69 -6.23
C ALA A 86 -3.93 4.45 -7.29
N THR A 87 -2.79 5.03 -6.89
CA THR A 87 -1.84 5.66 -7.82
C THR A 87 -0.81 4.67 -8.37
N GLY A 88 -0.34 3.72 -7.55
CA GLY A 88 0.69 2.76 -7.96
C GLY A 88 0.22 1.76 -9.03
N ALA A 89 -1.04 1.33 -8.96
CA ALA A 89 -1.63 0.37 -9.88
C ALA A 89 -1.66 0.84 -11.34
N PRO A 90 -2.26 2.01 -11.66
CA PRO A 90 -2.26 2.51 -13.03
C PRO A 90 -0.85 2.83 -13.53
N MET A 91 0.05 3.32 -12.66
CA MET A 91 1.46 3.54 -13.02
C MET A 91 2.17 2.24 -13.40
N ALA A 92 1.95 1.16 -12.66
CA ALA A 92 2.52 -0.14 -13.00
C ALA A 92 2.02 -0.65 -14.37
N ALA A 93 0.72 -0.50 -14.62
CA ALA A 93 0.13 -0.87 -15.91
C ALA A 93 0.71 -0.07 -17.09
N ILE A 94 0.91 1.25 -16.90
CA ILE A 94 1.48 2.12 -17.94
C ILE A 94 2.95 1.82 -18.21
N LEU A 95 3.75 1.61 -17.15
CA LEU A 95 5.20 1.45 -17.28
C LEU A 95 5.63 0.05 -17.72
N PHE A 96 4.86 -0.98 -17.35
CA PHE A 96 5.30 -2.38 -17.48
C PHE A 96 4.36 -3.25 -18.32
N GLY A 97 3.22 -2.73 -18.80
CA GLY A 97 2.30 -3.42 -19.68
C GLY A 97 1.95 -4.82 -19.16
N ASP A 98 2.22 -5.85 -19.96
CA ASP A 98 1.92 -7.25 -19.64
C ASP A 98 2.66 -7.79 -18.40
N GLN A 99 3.80 -7.19 -18.04
CA GLN A 99 4.57 -7.58 -16.84
C GLN A 99 4.06 -6.92 -15.56
N ALA A 100 3.13 -5.97 -15.66
CA ALA A 100 2.61 -5.22 -14.51
C ALA A 100 2.00 -6.13 -13.43
N GLY A 101 1.47 -7.30 -13.81
CA GLY A 101 0.84 -8.24 -12.88
C GLY A 101 1.77 -8.81 -11.80
N LEU A 102 3.03 -9.07 -12.14
CA LEU A 102 4.03 -9.52 -11.16
C LEU A 102 4.59 -8.36 -10.35
N ILE A 103 4.72 -7.19 -10.99
CA ILE A 103 5.31 -5.99 -10.39
C ILE A 103 4.36 -5.34 -9.37
N ILE A 104 3.05 -5.45 -9.59
CA ILE A 104 2.04 -4.89 -8.70
C ILE A 104 1.80 -5.77 -7.46
N LEU A 105 2.15 -7.06 -7.53
CA LEU A 105 1.90 -8.04 -6.46
C LEU A 105 2.54 -7.63 -5.11
N PRO A 106 3.83 -7.24 -5.04
CA PRO A 106 4.42 -6.69 -3.82
C PRO A 106 3.69 -5.44 -3.30
N ALA A 107 3.25 -4.56 -4.20
CA ALA A 107 2.57 -3.33 -3.82
C ALA A 107 1.19 -3.60 -3.21
N ILE A 108 0.44 -4.57 -3.75
CA ILE A 108 -0.82 -5.06 -3.18
C ILE A 108 -0.57 -5.66 -1.79
N ALA A 109 0.44 -6.53 -1.66
CA ALA A 109 0.78 -7.17 -0.39
C ALA A 109 1.18 -6.15 0.68
N TYR A 110 2.02 -5.16 0.34
CA TYR A 110 2.37 -4.05 1.22
C TYR A 110 1.11 -3.27 1.64
N HIS A 111 0.23 -2.97 0.68
CA HIS A 111 -1.00 -2.21 0.93
C HIS A 111 -1.96 -2.93 1.89
N MET A 112 -2.07 -4.26 1.80
CA MET A 112 -2.87 -5.05 2.75
C MET A 112 -2.22 -5.11 4.14
N ALA A 113 -0.91 -5.34 4.19
CA ALA A 113 -0.18 -5.44 5.45
C ALA A 113 -0.17 -4.11 6.24
N GLN A 114 0.01 -2.96 5.57
CA GLN A 114 -0.05 -1.66 6.24
C GLN A 114 -1.43 -1.41 6.86
N LEU A 115 -2.53 -1.82 6.21
CA LEU A 115 -3.88 -1.66 6.78
C LEU A 115 -4.04 -2.49 8.05
N LEU A 116 -3.54 -3.74 8.02
CA LEU A 116 -3.56 -4.63 9.19
C LEU A 116 -2.76 -4.07 10.38
N ILE A 117 -1.60 -3.43 10.13
CA ILE A 117 -0.78 -2.80 11.17
C ILE A 117 -1.40 -1.49 11.66
N SER A 118 -1.98 -0.71 10.75
CA SER A 118 -2.55 0.61 11.04
C SER A 118 -3.74 0.56 11.99
N ALA A 119 -4.59 -0.47 11.89
CA ALA A 119 -5.78 -0.63 12.72
C ALA A 119 -5.50 -0.71 14.25
N PRO A 120 -4.68 -1.64 14.76
CA PRO A 120 -4.33 -1.68 16.18
C PRO A 120 -3.48 -0.47 16.62
N LEU A 121 -2.65 0.08 15.71
CA LEU A 121 -1.84 1.25 16.01
C LEU A 121 -2.70 2.50 16.23
N ALA A 122 -3.71 2.72 15.38
CA ALA A 122 -4.67 3.81 15.52
C ALA A 122 -5.43 3.72 16.85
N SER A 123 -5.90 2.53 17.21
CA SER A 123 -6.58 2.30 18.50
C SER A 123 -5.68 2.66 19.69
N ARG A 124 -4.41 2.21 19.69
CA ARG A 124 -3.45 2.53 20.76
C ARG A 124 -3.12 4.02 20.84
N LEU A 125 -2.97 4.70 19.71
CA LEU A 125 -2.68 6.14 19.67
C LEU A 125 -3.87 6.96 20.16
N ALA A 126 -5.11 6.55 19.84
CA ALA A 126 -6.32 7.19 20.34
C ALA A 126 -6.47 7.05 21.86
N SER A 127 -6.22 5.86 22.43
CA SER A 127 -6.26 5.66 23.88
C SER A 127 -5.23 6.52 24.64
N LYS A 128 -4.05 6.77 24.05
CA LYS A 128 -3.03 7.67 24.63
C LYS A 128 -3.36 9.16 24.53
N ALA A 129 -4.28 9.56 23.67
CA ALA A 129 -4.74 10.95 23.56
C ALA A 129 -5.90 11.26 24.51
N ALA A 130 -6.58 10.23 25.03
CA ALA A 130 -7.69 10.35 25.97
C ALA A 130 -7.27 10.39 27.45
N HIS A 131 -5.96 10.26 27.73
CA HIS A 131 -5.33 10.38 29.04
C HIS A 131 -4.44 11.63 29.06
#